data_AF-A0A8T3X7U6-F1
#
_entry.id   AF-A0A8T3X7U6-F1
#
_cell.length_a   1.000
_cell.length_b   1.000
_cell.length_c   1.000
_cell.angle_alpha   90.00
_cell.angle_beta   90.00
_cell.angle_gamma   90.00
#
_symmetry.space_group_name_H-M   'P 1'
#
loop_
_entity.id
_entity.type
_entity.pdbx_description
1 polymer ?
#
loop_
_entity_poly.entity_id
_entity_poly.type
_entity_poly.pdbx_seq_one_letter_code
_entity_poly.pdbx_strand_id
1 'polypeptide(L)'
;MLVELHCHSNLSRGQKIVVEGLNTPEEILKHARKLKIGAVGITDHDAIEGALRAKKLEKKYGVVVITAEEVSTRSGHLLAFGVNEWISPGMTAEETIDAIHGQGGIAVAPHPFDVHNDGIKEKAALCDAIEGFNALNLDRISNKKAQRFGRSRNLLMISGSDAHCIEMMCHGLIAVDAESMDGVLKAVKKGKFSVKKTSYIPMKVIKDWSARRLKLSYDEVLLYINNNYSWPKRVVSRNLLSLVNMYPGRIDYLFRGLTYASLGATIMYSAAREVAGAVSKSIY
;
A
#
# COMPACT_ATOMS: atom_id res chain seq x y z
N MET A 1 0.66 -22.49 2.29
CA MET A 1 -0.50 -21.56 2.23
C MET A 1 -0.24 -20.37 1.30
N LEU A 2 -1.29 -19.70 0.81
CA LEU A 2 -1.20 -18.37 0.17
C LEU A 2 -1.18 -17.26 1.23
N VAL A 3 -0.42 -16.20 0.98
CA VAL A 3 -0.23 -15.08 1.91
C VAL A 3 -0.45 -13.75 1.20
N GLU A 4 -1.31 -12.91 1.77
CA GLU A 4 -1.44 -11.48 1.46
C GLU A 4 -0.57 -10.72 2.46
N LEU A 5 0.46 -10.03 1.98
CA LEU A 5 1.42 -9.36 2.87
C LEU A 5 1.15 -7.87 3.03
N HIS A 6 0.32 -7.25 2.18
CA HIS A 6 0.17 -5.80 2.17
C HIS A 6 -1.28 -5.42 1.91
N CYS A 7 -2.01 -5.08 2.97
CA CYS A 7 -3.37 -4.56 2.88
C CYS A 7 -3.71 -3.69 4.09
N HIS A 8 -4.66 -2.77 3.87
CA HIS A 8 -5.06 -1.73 4.78
C HIS A 8 -6.50 -1.91 5.24
N SER A 9 -6.73 -1.71 6.53
CA SER A 9 -8.03 -1.70 7.17
C SER A 9 -8.55 -0.27 7.35
N ASN A 10 -9.78 -0.13 7.85
CA ASN A 10 -10.41 1.15 8.16
C ASN A 10 -9.75 1.90 9.34
N LEU A 11 -8.67 1.36 9.90
CA LEU A 11 -7.85 2.01 10.91
C LEU A 11 -6.66 2.77 10.30
N SER A 12 -6.26 2.46 9.05
CA SER A 12 -5.35 3.31 8.29
C SER A 12 -5.96 4.69 8.06
N ARG A 13 -5.15 5.74 8.25
CA ARG A 13 -5.60 7.13 8.10
C ARG A 13 -4.63 8.00 7.32
N GLY A 14 -5.18 8.68 6.32
CA GLY A 14 -4.44 9.67 5.55
C GLY A 14 -4.48 11.06 6.17
N GLN A 15 -3.51 11.91 5.81
CA GLN A 15 -3.43 13.28 6.34
C GLN A 15 -4.48 14.24 5.76
N LYS A 16 -4.74 14.13 4.44
CA LYS A 16 -5.67 15.04 3.72
C LYS A 16 -7.03 14.41 3.49
N ILE A 17 -7.03 13.14 3.07
CA ILE A 17 -8.21 12.30 2.95
C ILE A 17 -8.08 11.29 4.08
N VAL A 18 -8.86 11.47 5.13
CA VAL A 18 -8.68 10.76 6.40
C VAL A 18 -8.94 9.27 6.25
N VAL A 19 -9.91 8.88 5.42
CA VAL A 19 -10.23 7.47 5.18
C VAL A 19 -9.32 6.94 4.09
N GLU A 20 -8.61 5.85 4.39
CA GLU A 20 -7.78 5.14 3.42
C GLU A 20 -8.32 3.74 3.18
N GLY A 21 -8.34 2.89 4.20
CA GLY A 21 -8.98 1.59 4.13
C GLY A 21 -10.51 1.66 4.34
N LEU A 22 -11.25 0.81 3.62
CA LEU A 22 -12.72 0.80 3.67
C LEU A 22 -13.31 -0.32 4.54
N ASN A 23 -12.49 -1.30 4.91
CA ASN A 23 -12.97 -2.53 5.53
C ASN A 23 -12.38 -2.73 6.92
N THR A 24 -13.19 -3.27 7.83
CA THR A 24 -12.71 -3.61 9.17
C THR A 24 -11.73 -4.80 9.11
N PRO A 25 -10.85 -4.95 10.12
CA PRO A 25 -9.99 -6.14 10.22
C PRO A 25 -10.79 -7.45 10.16
N GLU A 26 -11.98 -7.51 10.75
CA GLU A 26 -12.86 -8.68 10.70
C GLU A 26 -13.38 -8.97 9.29
N GLU A 27 -13.76 -7.94 8.54
CA GLU A 27 -14.19 -8.07 7.14
C GLU A 27 -13.06 -8.56 6.23
N ILE A 28 -11.83 -8.07 6.45
CA ILE A 28 -10.62 -8.52 5.76
C ILE A 28 -10.40 -10.01 6.00
N LEU A 29 -10.42 -10.48 7.25
CA LEU A 29 -10.25 -11.91 7.56
C LEU A 29 -11.37 -12.78 6.99
N LYS A 30 -12.62 -12.31 7.07
CA LYS A 30 -13.78 -12.99 6.46
C LYS A 30 -13.60 -13.10 4.94
N HIS A 31 -13.07 -12.08 4.29
CA HIS A 31 -12.80 -12.08 2.85
C HIS A 31 -11.62 -12.98 2.49
N ALA A 32 -10.51 -12.91 3.23
CA ALA A 32 -9.34 -13.77 3.06
C ALA A 32 -9.70 -15.26 3.12
N ARG A 33 -10.54 -15.65 4.10
CA ARG A 33 -11.06 -17.02 4.20
C ARG A 33 -11.84 -17.44 2.95
N LYS A 34 -12.71 -16.57 2.41
CA LYS A 34 -13.46 -16.85 1.18
C LYS A 34 -12.54 -17.03 -0.02
N LEU A 35 -11.44 -16.28 -0.07
CA LEU A 35 -10.42 -16.36 -1.11
C LEU A 35 -9.41 -17.50 -0.91
N LYS A 36 -9.54 -18.30 0.17
CA LYS A 36 -8.59 -19.36 0.54
C LYS A 36 -7.16 -18.83 0.76
N ILE A 37 -7.04 -17.59 1.21
CA ILE A 37 -5.79 -17.01 1.69
C ILE A 37 -5.56 -17.54 3.11
N GLY A 38 -4.39 -18.14 3.36
CA GLY A 38 -4.08 -18.77 4.64
C GLY A 38 -3.43 -17.83 5.66
N ALA A 39 -2.78 -16.74 5.20
CA ALA A 39 -2.28 -15.69 6.07
C ALA A 39 -2.47 -14.28 5.50
N VAL A 40 -2.67 -13.30 6.38
CA VAL A 40 -2.81 -11.88 6.03
C VAL A 40 -1.94 -11.02 6.96
N GLY A 41 -1.15 -10.12 6.38
CA GLY A 41 -0.58 -8.96 7.06
C GLY A 41 -1.47 -7.74 6.83
N ILE A 42 -2.10 -7.23 7.88
CA ILE A 42 -2.77 -5.92 7.86
C ILE A 42 -1.72 -4.90 8.26
N THR A 43 -1.44 -3.95 7.39
CA THR A 43 -0.30 -3.03 7.45
C THR A 43 -0.80 -1.59 7.43
N ASP A 44 -1.75 -1.25 8.30
CA ASP A 44 -2.32 0.11 8.37
C ASP A 44 -1.21 1.17 8.51
N HIS A 45 -1.38 2.32 7.85
CA HIS A 45 -0.41 3.41 7.92
C HIS A 45 -0.28 3.95 9.35
N ASP A 46 0.95 3.89 9.87
CA ASP A 46 1.36 4.41 11.18
C ASP A 46 0.51 3.90 12.36
N ALA A 47 -0.10 2.72 12.23
CA ALA A 47 -1.01 2.15 13.21
C ALA A 47 -0.93 0.60 13.25
N ILE A 48 -0.70 0.04 14.44
CA ILE A 48 -0.62 -1.41 14.66
C ILE A 48 -1.97 -2.02 15.09
N GLU A 49 -2.93 -1.18 15.50
CA GLU A 49 -4.17 -1.61 16.15
C GLU A 49 -5.01 -2.51 15.26
N GLY A 50 -5.03 -2.29 13.94
CA GLY A 50 -5.79 -3.13 13.01
C GLY A 50 -5.26 -4.55 12.95
N ALA A 51 -3.93 -4.70 12.89
CA ALA A 51 -3.28 -5.99 12.94
C ALA A 51 -3.52 -6.71 14.28
N LEU A 52 -3.41 -6.00 15.41
CA LEU A 52 -3.67 -6.57 16.74
C LEU A 52 -5.13 -6.98 16.93
N ARG A 53 -6.10 -6.22 16.39
CA ARG A 53 -7.52 -6.59 16.40
C ARG A 53 -7.77 -7.82 15.55
N ALA A 54 -7.19 -7.90 14.35
CA ALA A 54 -7.28 -9.10 13.52
C ALA A 54 -6.66 -10.31 14.21
N LYS A 55 -5.51 -10.14 14.89
CA LYS A 55 -4.83 -11.24 15.58
C LYS A 55 -5.71 -11.93 16.62
N LYS A 56 -6.54 -11.17 17.34
CA LYS A 56 -7.54 -11.71 18.29
C LYS A 56 -8.63 -12.54 17.61
N LEU A 57 -8.86 -12.32 16.32
CA LEU A 57 -9.90 -13.00 15.52
C LEU A 57 -9.33 -14.15 14.65
N GLU A 58 -8.02 -14.38 14.65
CA GLU A 58 -7.32 -15.39 13.84
C GLU A 58 -8.01 -16.77 13.88
N LYS A 59 -8.25 -17.31 15.09
CA LYS A 59 -8.87 -18.63 15.27
C LYS A 59 -10.31 -18.69 14.76
N LYS A 60 -11.07 -17.59 14.90
CA LYS A 60 -12.48 -17.51 14.45
C LYS A 60 -12.59 -17.65 12.93
N TYR A 61 -11.61 -17.11 12.20
CA TYR A 61 -11.62 -17.13 10.73
C TYR A 61 -10.73 -18.22 10.12
N GLY A 62 -9.84 -18.84 10.90
CA GLY A 62 -8.90 -19.83 10.38
C GLY A 62 -7.93 -19.22 9.36
N VAL A 63 -7.54 -17.96 9.58
CA VAL A 63 -6.59 -17.21 8.74
C VAL A 63 -5.51 -16.70 9.66
N VAL A 64 -4.27 -17.12 9.45
CA VAL A 64 -3.11 -16.66 10.22
C VAL A 64 -2.94 -15.16 10.03
N VAL A 65 -2.80 -14.43 11.13
CA VAL A 65 -2.56 -12.99 11.12
C VAL A 65 -1.10 -12.75 11.42
N ILE A 66 -0.44 -12.03 10.51
CA ILE A 66 0.89 -11.49 10.69
C ILE A 66 0.72 -10.12 11.31
N THR A 67 1.20 -9.93 12.54
CA THR A 67 1.19 -8.62 13.17
C THR A 67 2.10 -7.68 12.38
N ALA A 68 1.58 -6.52 11.98
CA ALA A 68 2.28 -5.64 11.07
C ALA A 68 1.72 -4.21 11.11
N GLU A 69 2.49 -3.28 10.53
CA GLU A 69 2.09 -1.90 10.23
C GLU A 69 2.95 -1.37 9.06
N GLU A 70 2.47 -0.33 8.37
CA GLU A 70 3.27 0.40 7.39
C GLU A 70 3.71 1.74 7.98
N VAL A 71 5.01 1.88 8.24
CA VAL A 71 5.59 3.04 8.92
C VAL A 71 6.03 4.10 7.91
N SER A 72 5.50 5.30 8.06
CA SER A 72 5.89 6.50 7.32
C SER A 72 7.23 7.04 7.84
N THR A 73 8.33 6.76 7.15
CA THR A 73 9.65 7.33 7.46
C THR A 73 9.86 8.66 6.74
N ARG A 74 10.94 9.38 7.09
CA ARG A 74 11.37 10.59 6.36
C ARG A 74 11.74 10.33 4.89
N SER A 75 12.02 9.07 4.54
CA SER A 75 12.44 8.68 3.19
C SER A 75 11.32 8.02 2.37
N GLY A 76 10.16 7.73 2.98
CA GLY A 76 9.11 6.89 2.40
C GLY A 76 8.68 5.78 3.35
N HIS A 77 7.90 4.83 2.87
CA HIS A 77 7.28 3.80 3.70
C HIS A 77 8.17 2.56 3.91
N LEU A 78 7.91 1.87 5.02
CA LEU A 78 8.46 0.56 5.36
C LEU A 78 7.35 -0.33 5.92
N LEU A 79 7.29 -1.59 5.49
CA LEU A 79 6.45 -2.60 6.13
C LEU A 79 7.22 -3.22 7.28
N ALA A 80 6.64 -3.16 8.47
CA ALA A 80 7.12 -3.80 9.67
C ALA A 80 6.31 -5.08 9.91
N PHE A 81 6.90 -6.26 9.74
CA PHE A 81 6.20 -7.52 10.03
C PHE A 81 6.76 -8.21 11.27
N GLY A 82 5.88 -8.86 12.04
CA GLY A 82 6.25 -9.56 13.28
C GLY A 82 6.47 -8.63 14.46
N VAL A 83 6.04 -7.37 14.38
CA VAL A 83 6.10 -6.39 15.46
C VAL A 83 4.85 -6.50 16.34
N ASN A 84 4.97 -6.17 17.62
CA ASN A 84 3.86 -6.21 18.58
C ASN A 84 3.64 -4.86 19.28
N GLU A 85 4.63 -3.98 19.24
CA GLU A 85 4.57 -2.60 19.73
C GLU A 85 4.63 -1.64 18.54
N TRP A 86 3.90 -0.54 18.65
CA TRP A 86 3.85 0.53 17.64
C TRP A 86 5.23 1.16 17.41
N ILE A 87 5.59 1.37 16.14
CA ILE A 87 6.82 2.04 15.73
C ILE A 87 6.49 3.49 15.36
N SER A 88 7.27 4.40 15.94
CA SER A 88 7.05 5.83 15.73
C SER A 88 7.31 6.27 14.29
N PRO A 89 6.39 7.04 13.66
CA PRO A 89 6.60 7.59 12.32
C PRO A 89 7.58 8.77 12.35
N GLY A 90 8.09 9.14 11.18
CA GLY A 90 8.97 10.30 10.99
C GLY A 90 10.43 10.06 11.38
N MET A 91 10.81 8.83 11.72
CA MET A 91 12.21 8.42 11.85
C MET A 91 12.91 8.29 10.48
N THR A 92 14.23 8.14 10.48
CA THR A 92 14.96 7.70 9.28
C THR A 92 14.63 6.24 8.94
N ALA A 93 14.87 5.84 7.70
CA ALA A 93 14.63 4.45 7.29
C ALA A 93 15.51 3.48 8.09
N GLU A 94 16.74 3.88 8.37
CA GLU A 94 17.72 3.15 9.18
C GLU A 94 17.20 2.93 10.62
N GLU A 95 16.80 4.00 11.30
CA GLU A 95 16.24 3.92 12.67
C GLU A 95 14.95 3.08 12.71
N THR A 96 14.09 3.22 11.70
CA THR A 96 12.88 2.39 11.60
C THR A 96 13.22 0.91 11.39
N ILE A 97 14.18 0.58 10.53
CA ILE A 97 14.64 -0.81 10.35
C ILE A 97 15.20 -1.37 11.67
N ASP A 98 16.02 -0.60 12.38
CA ASP A 98 16.57 -1.00 13.67
C ASP A 98 15.46 -1.23 14.71
N ALA A 99 14.42 -0.37 14.75
CA ALA A 99 13.27 -0.54 15.62
C ALA A 99 12.46 -1.81 15.30
N ILE A 100 12.27 -2.12 14.01
CA ILE A 100 11.61 -3.35 13.55
C ILE A 100 12.41 -4.58 14.00
N HIS A 101 13.73 -4.58 13.74
CA HIS A 101 14.62 -5.67 14.13
C HIS A 101 14.75 -5.84 15.63
N GLY A 102 14.69 -4.74 16.40
CA GLY A 102 14.68 -4.76 17.87
C GLY A 102 13.51 -5.53 18.47
N GLN A 103 12.40 -5.64 17.74
CA GLN A 103 11.25 -6.48 18.10
C GLN A 103 11.33 -7.92 17.53
N GLY A 104 12.41 -8.27 16.83
CA GLY A 104 12.57 -9.54 16.12
C GLY A 104 11.80 -9.62 14.80
N GLY A 105 11.28 -8.49 14.32
CA GLY A 105 10.52 -8.39 13.08
C GLY A 105 11.39 -8.43 11.82
N ILE A 106 10.75 -8.29 10.67
CA ILE A 106 11.40 -8.12 9.36
C ILE A 106 10.94 -6.81 8.74
N ALA A 107 11.88 -6.07 8.17
CA ALA A 107 11.63 -4.81 7.48
C ALA A 107 11.60 -5.05 5.97
N VAL A 108 10.52 -4.64 5.32
CA VAL A 108 10.35 -4.78 3.87
C VAL A 108 10.08 -3.43 3.23
N ALA A 109 10.74 -3.11 2.12
CA ALA A 109 10.45 -1.89 1.38
C ALA A 109 9.22 -2.11 0.47
N PRO A 110 8.05 -1.53 0.77
CA PRO A 110 6.91 -1.54 -0.14
C PRO A 110 7.19 -0.60 -1.31
N HIS A 111 6.64 -0.96 -2.49
CA HIS A 111 6.62 -0.13 -3.70
C HIS A 111 7.79 0.88 -3.84
N PRO A 112 9.07 0.44 -3.84
CA PRO A 112 10.21 1.32 -3.54
C PRO A 112 10.48 2.41 -4.59
N PHE A 113 9.92 2.27 -5.79
CA PHE A 113 10.12 3.19 -6.93
C PHE A 113 8.80 3.71 -7.49
N ASP A 114 7.75 3.77 -6.67
CA ASP A 114 6.45 4.26 -7.07
C ASP A 114 6.49 5.71 -7.62
N VAL A 115 5.40 6.08 -8.27
CA VAL A 115 5.26 7.39 -8.93
C VAL A 115 4.81 8.51 -8.01
N HIS A 116 4.21 8.17 -6.87
CA HIS A 116 3.83 9.12 -5.82
C HIS A 116 5.01 9.50 -4.93
N ASN A 117 6.13 8.75 -5.05
CA ASN A 117 7.39 8.98 -4.35
C ASN A 117 7.25 8.71 -2.85
N ASP A 118 6.43 7.72 -2.51
CA ASP A 118 6.22 7.22 -1.16
C ASP A 118 7.18 6.06 -0.82
N GLY A 119 7.87 5.47 -1.80
CA GLY A 119 8.91 4.45 -1.61
C GLY A 119 10.29 5.00 -1.28
N ILE A 120 11.08 4.21 -0.53
CA ILE A 120 12.43 4.57 -0.05
C ILE A 120 13.57 4.40 -1.08
N LYS A 121 13.24 4.06 -2.33
CA LYS A 121 14.17 3.95 -3.48
C LYS A 121 15.41 3.11 -3.19
N GLU A 122 16.61 3.65 -3.39
CA GLU A 122 17.87 2.94 -3.23
C GLU A 122 18.13 2.50 -1.79
N LYS A 123 17.51 3.15 -0.79
CA LYS A 123 17.57 2.69 0.61
C LYS A 123 16.85 1.36 0.82
N ALA A 124 16.05 0.89 -0.13
CA ALA A 124 15.46 -0.45 -0.09
C ALA A 124 16.51 -1.58 -0.02
N ALA A 125 17.78 -1.30 -0.35
CA ALA A 125 18.89 -2.23 -0.13
C ALA A 125 19.23 -2.50 1.35
N LEU A 126 18.70 -1.69 2.27
CA LEU A 126 18.87 -1.87 3.72
C LEU A 126 17.86 -2.87 4.32
N CYS A 127 16.79 -3.19 3.59
CA CYS A 127 15.69 -4.02 4.06
C CYS A 127 15.97 -5.53 3.90
N ASP A 128 15.25 -6.36 4.66
CA ASP A 128 15.32 -7.83 4.55
C ASP A 128 14.75 -8.32 3.20
N ALA A 129 13.76 -7.61 2.66
CA ALA A 129 13.17 -7.85 1.36
C ALA A 129 12.61 -6.56 0.76
N ILE A 130 12.19 -6.63 -0.50
CA ILE A 130 11.45 -5.56 -1.17
C ILE A 130 10.19 -6.12 -1.81
N GLU A 131 9.18 -5.26 -2.03
CA GLU A 131 8.13 -5.58 -2.99
C GLU A 131 8.69 -5.48 -4.41
N GLY A 132 8.98 -6.64 -5.02
CA GLY A 132 9.27 -6.73 -6.44
C GLY A 132 8.01 -6.57 -7.32
N PHE A 133 6.83 -6.64 -6.70
CA PHE A 133 5.56 -6.33 -7.34
C PHE A 133 4.57 -5.79 -6.31
N ASN A 134 4.15 -4.54 -6.49
CA ASN A 134 3.01 -3.96 -5.82
C ASN A 134 1.85 -3.80 -6.83
N ALA A 135 0.65 -4.26 -6.47
CA ALA A 135 -0.47 -4.26 -7.40
C ALA A 135 -1.15 -2.89 -7.58
N LEU A 136 -1.05 -1.99 -6.60
CA LEU A 136 -1.64 -0.66 -6.61
C LEU A 136 -0.81 0.35 -7.40
N ASN A 137 0.46 0.04 -7.67
CA ASN A 137 1.30 0.83 -8.60
C ASN A 137 0.54 1.14 -9.91
N LEU A 138 0.34 2.44 -10.16
CA LEU A 138 -0.46 2.92 -11.30
C LEU A 138 0.21 2.65 -12.64
N ASP A 139 1.55 2.60 -12.65
CA ASP A 139 2.35 2.37 -13.84
C ASP A 139 3.12 1.05 -13.76
N ARG A 140 3.52 0.55 -14.93
CA ARG A 140 4.29 -0.71 -15.03
C ARG A 140 5.79 -0.53 -14.84
N ILE A 141 6.29 0.71 -14.84
CA ILE A 141 7.73 1.03 -14.81
C ILE A 141 8.24 0.87 -13.38
N SER A 142 7.47 1.31 -12.39
CA SER A 142 7.79 1.20 -10.96
C SER A 142 8.12 -0.25 -10.55
N ASN A 143 7.24 -1.21 -10.86
CA ASN A 143 7.50 -2.63 -10.59
C ASN A 143 8.71 -3.17 -11.38
N LYS A 144 8.91 -2.76 -12.64
CA LYS A 144 10.10 -3.16 -13.42
C LYS A 144 11.40 -2.62 -12.79
N LYS A 145 11.39 -1.40 -12.26
CA LYS A 145 12.52 -0.81 -11.54
C LYS A 145 12.81 -1.57 -10.26
N ALA A 146 11.78 -1.87 -9.46
CA ALA A 146 11.92 -2.67 -8.25
C ALA A 146 12.56 -4.04 -8.55
N GLN A 147 12.10 -4.73 -9.60
CA GLN A 147 12.68 -6.03 -10.00
C GLN A 147 14.13 -5.93 -10.48
N ARG A 148 14.45 -4.91 -11.28
CA ARG A 148 15.84 -4.67 -11.74
C ARG A 148 16.76 -4.37 -10.56
N PHE A 149 16.32 -3.51 -9.67
CA PHE A 149 17.05 -3.15 -8.46
C PHE A 149 17.27 -4.36 -7.56
N GLY A 150 16.20 -5.10 -7.24
CA GLY A 150 16.26 -6.31 -6.43
C GLY A 150 17.22 -7.36 -6.98
N ARG A 151 17.18 -7.62 -8.30
CA ARG A 151 18.15 -8.52 -8.97
C ARG A 151 19.58 -8.01 -8.88
N SER A 152 19.82 -6.72 -9.13
CA SER A 152 21.16 -6.12 -9.09
C SER A 152 21.80 -6.14 -7.70
N ARG A 153 20.98 -6.21 -6.65
CA ARG A 153 21.41 -6.20 -5.25
C ARG A 153 21.23 -7.56 -4.55
N ASN A 154 20.81 -8.60 -5.29
CA ASN A 154 20.50 -9.93 -4.77
C ASN A 154 19.50 -9.91 -3.59
N LEU A 155 18.49 -9.04 -3.65
CA LEU A 155 17.46 -8.90 -2.62
C LEU A 155 16.32 -9.90 -2.82
N LEU A 156 15.71 -10.31 -1.71
CA LEU A 156 14.48 -11.07 -1.73
C LEU A 156 13.33 -10.18 -2.21
N MET A 157 12.51 -10.70 -3.12
CA MET A 157 11.42 -9.95 -3.75
C MET A 157 10.08 -10.62 -3.48
N ILE A 158 9.29 -10.02 -2.59
CA ILE A 158 7.91 -10.43 -2.32
C ILE A 158 6.94 -9.68 -3.26
N SER A 159 5.65 -9.98 -3.12
CA SER A 159 4.57 -9.26 -3.80
C SER A 159 3.46 -8.91 -2.82
N GLY A 160 2.88 -7.72 -2.96
CA GLY A 160 1.75 -7.26 -2.16
C GLY A 160 0.66 -6.61 -3.02
N SER A 161 -0.58 -6.65 -2.54
CA SER A 161 -1.70 -5.99 -3.22
C SER A 161 -1.77 -4.49 -2.91
N ASP A 162 -1.34 -4.09 -1.72
CA ASP A 162 -1.55 -2.74 -1.16
C ASP A 162 -3.05 -2.40 -1.16
N ALA A 163 -3.84 -3.40 -0.77
CA ALA A 163 -5.28 -3.37 -0.88
C ALA A 163 -5.89 -2.46 0.19
N HIS A 164 -6.56 -1.40 -0.25
CA HIS A 164 -7.32 -0.50 0.62
C HIS A 164 -8.82 -0.82 0.71
N CYS A 165 -9.27 -1.81 -0.05
CA CYS A 165 -10.58 -2.42 0.10
C CYS A 165 -10.52 -3.89 -0.31
N ILE A 166 -11.48 -4.69 0.16
CA ILE A 166 -11.49 -6.15 -0.09
C ILE A 166 -11.47 -6.50 -1.59
N GLU A 167 -12.03 -5.65 -2.46
CA GLU A 167 -12.02 -5.85 -3.92
C GLU A 167 -10.62 -5.74 -4.54
N MET A 168 -9.64 -5.19 -3.82
CA MET A 168 -8.23 -5.08 -4.25
C MET A 168 -7.37 -6.26 -3.78
N MET A 169 -7.83 -7.04 -2.80
CA MET A 169 -7.07 -8.18 -2.28
C MET A 169 -6.82 -9.24 -3.35
N CYS A 170 -5.81 -10.10 -3.14
CA CYS A 170 -5.48 -11.22 -4.03
C CYS A 170 -4.94 -10.75 -5.40
N HIS A 171 -4.29 -9.59 -5.45
CA HIS A 171 -3.62 -9.07 -6.64
C HIS A 171 -2.08 -9.10 -6.55
N GLY A 172 -1.54 -9.35 -5.35
CA GLY A 172 -0.13 -9.63 -5.09
C GLY A 172 -0.01 -10.67 -3.98
N LEU A 173 0.24 -11.93 -4.32
CA LEU A 173 0.31 -13.04 -3.35
C LEU A 173 1.60 -13.84 -3.46
N ILE A 174 2.13 -14.21 -2.30
CA ILE A 174 3.16 -15.24 -2.18
C ILE A 174 2.55 -16.56 -1.69
N ALA A 175 3.26 -17.66 -1.92
CA ALA A 175 3.00 -18.95 -1.33
C ALA A 175 4.22 -19.40 -0.50
N VAL A 176 3.93 -19.90 0.69
CA VAL A 176 4.93 -20.45 1.64
C VAL A 176 4.48 -21.82 2.13
N ASP A 177 5.44 -22.66 2.51
CA ASP A 177 5.18 -23.90 3.22
C ASP A 177 5.31 -23.66 4.74
N ALA A 178 4.21 -23.19 5.33
CA ALA A 178 4.11 -22.83 6.74
C ALA A 178 2.63 -22.88 7.17
N GLU A 179 2.40 -22.94 8.48
CA GLU A 179 1.08 -22.94 9.13
C GLU A 179 0.94 -21.89 10.25
N SER A 180 2.00 -21.14 10.53
CA SER A 180 2.05 -20.12 11.60
C SER A 180 2.71 -18.84 11.11
N MET A 181 2.48 -17.74 11.84
CA MET A 181 3.13 -16.45 11.59
C MET A 181 4.66 -16.58 11.55
N ASP A 182 5.26 -17.20 12.57
CA ASP A 182 6.71 -17.40 12.64
C ASP A 182 7.24 -18.21 11.45
N GLY A 183 6.47 -19.22 11.02
CA GLY A 183 6.78 -20.01 9.83
C GLY A 183 6.79 -19.15 8.56
N VAL A 184 5.80 -18.27 8.40
CA VAL A 184 5.74 -17.33 7.27
C VAL A 184 6.93 -16.36 7.30
N LEU A 185 7.21 -15.71 8.44
CA LEU A 185 8.31 -14.75 8.57
C LEU A 185 9.67 -15.42 8.32
N LYS A 186 9.88 -16.63 8.87
CA LYS A 186 11.08 -17.43 8.62
C LYS A 186 11.21 -17.83 7.15
N ALA A 187 10.11 -18.16 6.48
CA ALA A 187 10.11 -18.47 5.06
C ALA A 187 10.50 -17.25 4.22
N VAL A 188 9.93 -16.08 4.52
CA VAL A 188 10.30 -14.80 3.88
C VAL A 188 11.78 -14.51 4.09
N LYS A 189 12.27 -14.50 5.34
CA LYS A 189 13.67 -14.20 5.67
C LYS A 189 14.69 -15.14 5.02
N LYS A 190 14.29 -16.40 4.75
CA LYS A 190 15.14 -17.41 4.10
C LYS A 190 14.95 -17.50 2.58
N GLY A 191 14.08 -16.68 1.98
CA GLY A 191 13.75 -16.78 0.56
C GLY A 191 13.00 -18.06 0.18
N LYS A 192 12.38 -18.76 1.15
CA LYS A 192 11.64 -20.02 0.94
C LYS A 192 10.18 -19.77 0.63
N PHE A 193 9.93 -18.99 -0.42
CA PHE A 193 8.59 -18.66 -0.89
C PHE A 193 8.55 -18.63 -2.42
N SER A 194 7.34 -18.64 -2.98
CA SER A 194 7.14 -18.41 -4.41
C SER A 194 6.10 -17.33 -4.65
N VAL A 195 6.38 -16.39 -5.54
CA VAL A 195 5.39 -15.41 -6.01
C VAL A 195 4.39 -16.14 -6.90
N LYS A 196 3.09 -16.07 -6.60
CA LYS A 196 2.05 -16.85 -7.29
C LYS A 196 1.12 -16.01 -8.16
N LYS A 197 0.68 -14.87 -7.65
CA LYS A 197 -0.30 -14.02 -8.34
C LYS A 197 0.18 -12.58 -8.33
N THR A 198 0.43 -12.04 -9.52
CA THR A 198 0.81 -10.64 -9.73
C THR A 198 -0.06 -10.08 -10.84
N SER A 199 -1.03 -9.26 -10.47
CA SER A 199 -1.95 -8.61 -11.40
C SER A 199 -2.28 -7.22 -10.87
N TYR A 200 -2.20 -6.20 -11.70
CA TYR A 200 -2.55 -4.84 -11.29
C TYR A 200 -4.01 -4.74 -10.85
N ILE A 201 -4.30 -3.86 -9.90
CA ILE A 201 -5.68 -3.57 -9.51
C ILE A 201 -6.43 -2.98 -10.71
N PRO A 202 -7.65 -3.46 -11.03
CA PRO A 202 -8.42 -2.89 -12.12
C PRO A 202 -8.72 -1.41 -11.84
N MET A 203 -8.52 -0.55 -12.84
CA MET A 203 -8.76 0.90 -12.75
C MET A 203 -10.15 1.27 -12.23
N LYS A 204 -11.16 0.44 -12.56
CA LYS A 204 -12.52 0.61 -12.04
C LYS A 204 -12.55 0.53 -10.51
N VAL A 205 -11.86 -0.43 -9.92
CA VAL A 205 -11.78 -0.65 -8.46
C VAL A 205 -11.05 0.51 -7.79
N ILE A 206 -9.89 0.94 -8.32
CA ILE A 206 -9.12 2.10 -7.80
C ILE A 206 -9.99 3.36 -7.77
N LYS A 207 -10.74 3.61 -8.83
CA LYS A 207 -11.63 4.76 -8.95
C LYS A 207 -12.81 4.68 -7.98
N ASP A 208 -13.46 3.52 -7.88
CA ASP A 208 -14.60 3.32 -6.99
C ASP A 208 -14.17 3.47 -5.52
N TRP A 209 -12.99 2.95 -5.15
CA TRP A 209 -12.35 3.20 -3.86
C TRP A 209 -12.06 4.68 -3.63
N SER A 210 -11.41 5.35 -4.59
CA SER A 210 -11.06 6.78 -4.50
C SER A 210 -12.27 7.67 -4.28
N ALA A 211 -13.38 7.38 -4.97
CA ALA A 211 -14.64 8.10 -4.79
C ALA A 211 -15.27 7.84 -3.42
N ARG A 212 -15.27 6.59 -2.95
CA ARG A 212 -15.82 6.21 -1.63
C ARG A 212 -15.06 6.89 -0.50
N ARG A 213 -13.73 6.85 -0.51
CA ARG A 213 -12.93 7.49 0.54
C ARG A 213 -13.09 9.00 0.58
N LEU A 214 -13.15 9.65 -0.59
CA LEU A 214 -13.36 11.09 -0.67
C LEU A 214 -14.74 11.50 -0.13
N LYS A 215 -15.77 10.68 -0.40
CA LYS A 215 -17.11 10.89 0.15
C LYS A 215 -17.14 10.70 1.67
N LEU A 216 -16.45 9.69 2.18
CA LEU A 216 -16.39 9.40 3.62
C LEU A 216 -15.55 10.43 4.39
N SER A 217 -14.64 11.14 3.72
CA SER A 217 -13.82 12.21 4.30
C SER A 217 -14.25 13.61 3.84
N TYR A 218 -15.50 13.78 3.39
CA TYR A 218 -15.92 15.01 2.73
C TYR A 218 -15.74 16.24 3.63
N ASP A 219 -16.19 16.16 4.87
CA ASP A 219 -16.17 17.29 5.80
C ASP A 219 -14.75 17.64 6.21
N GLU A 220 -13.91 16.65 6.46
CA GLU A 220 -12.50 16.83 6.79
C GLU A 220 -11.71 17.44 5.62
N VAL A 221 -11.97 16.98 4.39
CA VAL A 221 -11.34 17.53 3.19
C VAL A 221 -11.81 18.97 2.96
N LEU A 222 -13.09 19.28 3.20
CA LEU A 222 -13.62 20.64 3.09
C LEU A 222 -12.97 21.58 4.11
N LEU A 223 -12.83 21.14 5.36
CA LEU A 223 -12.12 21.86 6.42
C LEU A 223 -10.65 22.10 6.01
N TYR A 224 -9.97 21.06 5.53
CA TYR A 224 -8.60 21.18 5.04
C TYR A 224 -8.46 22.23 3.93
N ILE A 225 -9.35 22.20 2.93
CA ILE A 225 -9.35 23.18 1.82
C ILE A 225 -9.56 24.61 2.34
N ASN A 226 -10.51 24.81 3.26
CA ASN A 226 -10.81 26.13 3.80
C ASN A 226 -9.63 26.73 4.57
N ASN A 227 -8.91 25.88 5.32
CA ASN A 227 -7.84 26.33 6.19
C ASN A 227 -6.49 26.47 5.46
N ASN A 228 -6.24 25.67 4.42
CA ASN A 228 -4.90 25.56 3.83
C ASN A 228 -4.77 26.16 2.42
N TYR A 229 -5.86 26.31 1.66
CA TYR A 229 -5.77 26.80 0.28
C TYR A 229 -6.01 28.31 0.21
N SER A 230 -5.20 29.03 -0.56
CA SER A 230 -5.44 30.44 -0.90
C SER A 230 -6.47 30.58 -2.02
N TRP A 231 -7.00 31.79 -2.20
CA TRP A 231 -7.73 32.14 -3.42
C TRP A 231 -6.75 32.21 -4.61
N PRO A 232 -7.11 31.72 -5.83
CA PRO A 232 -8.40 31.16 -6.25
C PRO A 232 -8.55 29.65 -6.04
N LYS A 233 -7.46 28.93 -5.68
CA LYS A 233 -7.42 27.47 -5.52
C LYS A 233 -8.53 26.96 -4.58
N ARG A 234 -8.78 27.65 -3.47
CA ARG A 234 -9.83 27.31 -2.50
C ARG A 234 -11.21 27.20 -3.15
N VAL A 235 -11.60 28.17 -3.97
CA VAL A 235 -12.92 28.22 -4.61
C VAL A 235 -13.07 27.06 -5.59
N VAL A 236 -12.05 26.85 -6.43
CA VAL A 236 -12.04 25.76 -7.41
C VAL A 236 -12.11 24.40 -6.71
N SER A 237 -11.28 24.17 -5.69
CA SER A 237 -11.27 22.90 -4.95
C SER A 237 -12.57 22.64 -4.19
N ARG A 238 -13.22 23.66 -3.61
CA ARG A 238 -14.54 23.53 -2.96
C ARG A 238 -15.61 23.12 -3.96
N ASN A 239 -15.66 23.79 -5.11
CA ASN A 239 -16.66 23.49 -6.15
C ASN A 239 -16.45 22.09 -6.75
N LEU A 240 -15.20 21.63 -6.89
CA LEU A 240 -14.91 20.26 -7.31
C LEU A 240 -15.31 19.24 -6.23
N LEU A 241 -15.03 19.53 -4.97
CA LEU A 241 -15.39 18.65 -3.86
C LEU A 241 -16.93 18.51 -3.73
N SER A 242 -17.69 19.59 -3.88
CA SER A 242 -19.16 19.55 -3.76
C SER A 242 -19.83 18.60 -4.77
N LEU A 243 -19.18 18.34 -5.91
CA LEU A 243 -19.65 17.36 -6.90
C LEU A 243 -19.72 15.92 -6.32
N VAL A 244 -18.98 15.64 -5.26
CA VAL A 244 -18.99 14.33 -4.57
C VAL A 244 -20.30 14.12 -3.79
N ASN A 245 -20.90 15.18 -3.24
CA ASN A 245 -22.14 15.10 -2.44
C ASN A 245 -23.43 15.27 -3.25
N MET A 246 -23.38 15.96 -4.39
CA MET A 246 -24.60 16.32 -5.13
C MET A 246 -25.34 15.16 -5.81
N TYR A 247 -24.76 13.96 -5.95
CA TYR A 247 -25.39 12.87 -6.71
C TYR A 247 -25.16 11.47 -6.11
N PRO A 248 -25.98 11.02 -5.13
CA PRO A 248 -26.01 9.62 -4.74
C PRO A 248 -26.54 8.79 -5.93
N GLY A 249 -25.68 8.01 -6.59
CA GLY A 249 -26.05 7.03 -7.62
C GLY A 249 -25.88 7.45 -9.10
N ARG A 250 -25.42 8.68 -9.40
CA ARG A 250 -25.10 9.14 -10.78
C ARG A 250 -23.78 9.94 -10.87
N ILE A 251 -22.75 9.58 -10.11
CA ILE A 251 -21.39 10.14 -10.30
C ILE A 251 -20.63 9.25 -11.27
N ASP A 252 -20.99 9.32 -12.56
CA ASP A 252 -20.49 8.32 -13.51
C ASP A 252 -19.63 8.86 -14.65
N TYR A 253 -19.62 10.16 -14.98
CA TYR A 253 -18.86 10.60 -16.16
C TYR A 253 -17.84 11.69 -15.88
N LEU A 254 -18.23 12.83 -15.27
CA LEU A 254 -17.28 13.94 -15.11
C LEU A 254 -16.20 13.65 -14.06
N PHE A 255 -16.59 13.28 -12.83
CA PHE A 255 -15.63 12.92 -11.78
C PHE A 255 -14.81 11.69 -12.14
N ARG A 256 -15.46 10.71 -12.80
CA ARG A 256 -14.76 9.55 -13.36
C ARG A 256 -13.75 9.99 -14.41
N GLY A 257 -14.13 10.86 -15.34
CA GLY A 257 -13.27 11.43 -16.37
C GLY A 257 -12.08 12.19 -15.79
N LEU A 258 -12.28 12.99 -14.73
CA LEU A 258 -11.20 13.66 -14.01
C LEU A 258 -10.24 12.66 -13.34
N THR A 259 -10.78 11.58 -12.76
CA THR A 259 -9.96 10.51 -12.17
C THR A 259 -9.19 9.74 -13.25
N TYR A 260 -9.81 9.46 -14.41
CA TYR A 260 -9.12 8.85 -15.54
C TYR A 260 -8.04 9.78 -16.12
N ALA A 261 -8.30 11.08 -16.21
CA ALA A 261 -7.34 12.06 -16.68
C ALA A 261 -6.15 12.20 -15.73
N SER A 262 -6.37 12.24 -14.40
CA SER A 262 -5.29 12.33 -13.42
C SER A 262 -4.43 11.07 -13.44
N LEU A 263 -5.04 9.88 -13.43
CA LEU A 263 -4.31 8.61 -13.48
C LEU A 263 -3.56 8.44 -14.82
N GLY A 264 -4.19 8.83 -15.93
CA GLY A 264 -3.55 8.85 -17.25
C GLY A 264 -2.36 9.80 -17.30
N ALA A 265 -2.49 10.99 -16.72
CA ALA A 265 -1.38 11.94 -16.60
C ALA A 265 -0.23 11.39 -15.76
N THR A 266 -0.50 10.71 -14.64
CA THR A 266 0.54 10.06 -13.82
C THR A 266 1.29 8.98 -14.60
N ILE A 267 0.58 8.14 -15.35
CA ILE A 267 1.19 7.10 -16.19
C ILE A 267 2.06 7.72 -17.29
N MET A 268 1.54 8.74 -17.99
CA MET A 268 2.27 9.46 -19.04
C MET A 268 3.52 10.16 -18.48
N TYR A 269 3.40 10.78 -17.31
CA TYR A 269 4.51 11.41 -16.61
C TYR A 269 5.60 10.39 -16.25
N SER A 270 5.22 9.21 -15.71
CA SER A 270 6.17 8.13 -15.41
C SER A 270 6.92 7.66 -16.66
N ALA A 271 6.21 7.49 -17.78
CA ALA A 271 6.81 7.09 -19.05
C ALA A 271 7.78 8.14 -19.60
N ALA A 272 7.40 9.43 -19.58
CA ALA A 272 8.26 10.52 -20.02
C ALA A 272 9.53 10.61 -19.17
N ARG A 273 9.41 10.47 -17.84
CA ARG A 273 10.54 10.47 -16.90
C ARG A 273 11.51 9.32 -17.19
N GLU A 274 11.02 8.14 -17.55
CA GLU A 274 11.87 7.00 -17.91
C GLU A 274 12.64 7.23 -19.21
N VAL A 275 11.98 7.77 -20.24
CA VAL A 275 12.63 8.09 -21.52
C VAL A 275 13.72 9.15 -21.30
N ALA A 276 13.42 10.22 -20.57
CA ALA A 276 14.40 11.26 -20.25
C ALA A 276 15.60 10.69 -19.46
N GLY A 277 15.34 9.82 -18.48
CA GLY A 277 16.39 9.15 -17.71
C GLY A 277 17.28 8.23 -18.56
N ALA A 278 16.69 7.49 -19.50
CA ALA A 278 17.42 6.62 -20.43
C ALA A 278 18.33 7.41 -21.38
N VAL A 279 17.82 8.53 -21.92
CA VAL A 279 18.62 9.43 -22.78
C VAL A 279 19.79 10.05 -22.00
N SER A 280 19.59 10.43 -20.74
CA SER A 280 20.69 10.97 -19.91
C SER A 280 21.80 9.95 -19.65
N LYS A 281 21.47 8.65 -19.58
CA LYS A 281 22.43 7.57 -19.33
C LYS A 281 23.14 7.05 -20.57
N SER A 282 22.67 7.39 -21.78
CA SER A 282 23.34 7.02 -23.04
C SER A 282 24.30 8.08 -23.56
N ILE A 283 24.41 9.23 -22.87
CA ILE A 283 25.26 10.36 -23.25
C ILE A 283 26.58 10.38 -22.44
N TYR A 284 26.78 9.40 -21.54
CA TYR A 284 28.00 9.23 -20.74
C TYR A 284 28.54 7.81 -20.85
#